data_AF-A0AAV8G5E9-F1
#
_entry.id   AF-A0AAV8G5E9-F1
#
_cell.length_a   1.000
_cell.length_b   1.000
_cell.length_c   1.000
_cell.angle_alpha   90.00
_cell.angle_beta   90.00
_cell.angle_gamma   90.00
#
_symmetry.space_group_name_H-M   'P 1'
#
loop_
_entity.id
_entity.type
_entity.pdbx_description
1 polymer ?
#
loop_
_entity_poly.entity_id
_entity_poly.type
_entity_poly.pdbx_seq_one_letter_code
_entity_poly.pdbx_strand_id
1 'polypeptide(L)'
;MMGSSPRFDVYGCNFGWGKALAVRSGSSNKFDGKLMAFPGWNGDGSIDLEVCLLPEYMAVLEKDEEFLAVVSAPIEFGVLLGTSGKKV
;
A
#
# COMPACT_ATOMS: atom_id res chain seq x y z
N MET A 1 -10.34 10.16 9.44
CA MET A 1 -10.82 8.86 9.99
C MET A 1 -9.87 7.75 9.59
N MET A 2 -9.36 6.98 10.56
CA MET A 2 -8.58 5.76 10.30
C MET A 2 -9.50 4.56 10.11
N GLY A 3 -9.20 3.71 9.14
CA GLY A 3 -9.89 2.42 8.93
C GLY A 3 -8.92 1.30 8.58
N SER A 4 -9.45 0.07 8.58
CA SER A 4 -8.65 -1.17 8.45
C SER A 4 -7.63 -1.34 9.58
N SER A 5 -6.84 -2.41 9.52
CA SER A 5 -5.72 -2.66 10.42
C SER A 5 -4.62 -3.40 9.67
N PRO A 6 -3.33 -3.04 9.87
CA PRO A 6 -2.20 -3.82 9.34
C PRO A 6 -2.14 -5.26 9.86
N ARG A 7 -2.90 -5.57 10.91
CA ARG A 7 -2.97 -6.91 11.50
C ARG A 7 -4.00 -7.81 10.83
N PHE A 8 -4.82 -7.28 9.93
CA PHE A 8 -5.80 -8.08 9.21
C PHE A 8 -5.15 -8.76 8.00
N ASP A 9 -5.34 -10.07 7.90
CA ASP A 9 -4.79 -10.87 6.80
C ASP A 9 -5.61 -10.68 5.52
N VAL A 10 -5.42 -9.53 4.88
CA VAL A 10 -6.08 -9.17 3.63
C VAL A 10 -5.49 -9.89 2.41
N TYR A 11 -4.29 -10.47 2.55
CA TYR A 11 -3.61 -11.24 1.51
C TYR A 11 -3.80 -12.75 1.63
N GLY A 12 -4.39 -13.25 2.73
CA GLY A 12 -4.64 -14.67 2.98
C GLY A 12 -5.62 -15.32 1.99
N CYS A 13 -6.45 -14.52 1.32
CA CYS A 13 -7.33 -14.99 0.25
C CYS A 13 -6.50 -15.36 -1.00
N ASN A 14 -6.33 -16.66 -1.24
CA ASN A 14 -5.70 -17.20 -2.44
C ASN A 14 -6.68 -18.09 -3.22
N PHE A 15 -7.01 -17.68 -4.45
CA PHE A 15 -7.93 -18.40 -5.34
C PHE A 15 -7.27 -19.54 -6.14
N GLY A 16 -5.99 -19.82 -5.90
CA GLY A 16 -5.18 -20.77 -6.68
C GLY A 16 -4.35 -20.11 -7.78
N TRP A 17 -4.41 -18.78 -7.94
CA TRP A 17 -3.63 -18.02 -8.93
C TRP A 17 -2.49 -17.22 -8.31
N GLY A 18 -2.22 -17.42 -7.02
CA GLY A 18 -1.17 -16.72 -6.28
C GLY A 18 -1.72 -15.63 -5.36
N LYS A 19 -0.79 -14.95 -4.69
CA LYS A 19 -1.07 -13.85 -3.76
C LYS A 19 -1.59 -12.63 -4.52
N ALA A 20 -2.56 -11.92 -3.96
CA ALA A 20 -3.02 -10.65 -4.52
C ALA A 20 -1.86 -9.63 -4.63
N LEU A 21 -1.85 -8.83 -5.69
CA LEU A 21 -0.80 -7.83 -5.94
C LEU A 21 -0.90 -6.62 -5.01
N ALA A 22 -2.12 -6.17 -4.71
CA ALA A 22 -2.36 -5.01 -3.87
C ALA A 22 -3.76 -5.07 -3.25
N VAL A 23 -3.91 -4.43 -2.10
CA VAL A 23 -5.22 -4.20 -1.46
C VAL A 23 -5.58 -2.73 -1.61
N ARG A 24 -6.83 -2.45 -1.99
CA ARG A 24 -7.35 -1.10 -2.23
C ARG A 24 -8.77 -0.99 -1.69
N SER A 25 -9.14 0.18 -1.22
CA SER A 25 -10.51 0.42 -0.76
C SER A 25 -11.45 0.80 -1.92
N GLY A 26 -12.73 0.44 -1.78
CA GLY A 26 -13.78 0.84 -2.72
C GLY A 26 -14.03 2.34 -2.71
N SER A 27 -14.57 2.88 -3.81
CA SER A 27 -14.78 4.33 -3.99
C SER A 27 -15.59 5.01 -2.88
N SER A 28 -16.59 4.32 -2.31
CA SER A 28 -17.39 4.85 -1.20
C SER A 28 -16.59 5.12 0.08
N ASN A 29 -15.36 4.59 0.19
CA ASN A 29 -14.48 4.86 1.32
C ASN A 29 -13.53 6.05 1.07
N LYS A 30 -13.59 6.71 -0.09
CA LYS A 30 -12.66 7.78 -0.48
C LYS A 30 -13.29 9.15 -0.25
N PHE A 31 -12.99 9.74 0.89
CA PHE A 31 -13.37 11.09 1.26
C PHE A 31 -12.20 11.77 1.97
N ASP A 32 -12.23 13.11 2.01
CA ASP A 32 -11.16 13.89 2.60
C ASP A 32 -10.87 13.49 4.06
N GLY A 33 -9.59 13.34 4.37
CA GLY A 33 -9.11 12.89 5.68
C GLY A 33 -9.32 11.40 5.95
N LYS A 34 -9.66 10.58 4.95
CA LYS A 34 -9.68 9.12 5.10
C LYS A 34 -8.26 8.57 5.00
N LEU A 35 -7.93 7.70 5.94
CA LEU A 35 -6.74 6.86 5.92
C LEU A 35 -7.14 5.40 6.10
N MET A 36 -6.57 4.51 5.28
CA MET A 36 -6.71 3.06 5.40
C MET A 36 -5.33 2.43 5.51
N ALA A 37 -5.15 1.55 6.49
CA ALA A 37 -3.88 0.87 6.71
C ALA A 37 -4.00 -0.64 6.43
N PHE A 38 -3.06 -1.15 5.63
CA PHE A 38 -2.96 -2.56 5.25
C PHE A 38 -1.58 -3.11 5.62
N PRO A 39 -1.44 -4.42 5.86
CA PRO A 39 -0.11 -5.03 5.92
C PRO A 39 0.62 -4.77 4.61
N GLY A 40 1.91 -4.46 4.66
CA GLY A 40 2.72 -4.31 3.45
C GLY A 40 2.82 -5.62 2.68
N TRP A 41 2.83 -5.52 1.35
CA TRP A 41 2.77 -6.68 0.47
C TRP A 41 3.89 -7.71 0.71
N ASN A 42 5.10 -7.30 1.08
CA ASN A 42 6.23 -8.21 1.33
C ASN A 42 6.07 -9.06 2.61
N GLY A 43 5.19 -8.67 3.53
CA GLY A 43 5.04 -9.36 4.83
C GLY A 43 6.24 -9.19 5.77
N ASP A 44 7.08 -8.19 5.53
CA ASP A 44 8.27 -7.81 6.32
C ASP A 44 7.94 -6.92 7.54
N GLY A 45 6.65 -6.76 7.86
CA GLY A 45 6.16 -5.88 8.92
C GLY A 45 5.95 -4.43 8.48
N SER A 46 6.17 -4.10 7.20
CA SER A 46 5.79 -2.81 6.62
C SER A 46 4.27 -2.61 6.57
N ILE A 47 3.85 -1.39 6.27
CA ILE A 47 2.45 -0.97 6.20
C ILE A 47 2.23 -0.23 4.89
N ASP A 48 1.21 -0.63 4.15
CA ASP A 48 0.72 0.13 3.01
C ASP A 48 -0.41 1.07 3.47
N LEU A 49 -0.25 2.37 3.22
CA LEU A 49 -1.24 3.39 3.56
C LEU A 49 -1.96 3.87 2.29
N GLU A 50 -3.29 3.76 2.29
CA GLU A 50 -4.13 4.47 1.32
C GLU A 50 -4.62 5.77 1.98
N VAL A 51 -4.20 6.90 1.38
CA VAL A 51 -4.49 8.25 1.84
C VAL A 51 -5.44 8.94 0.87
N CYS A 52 -6.54 9.50 1.37
CA CYS A 52 -7.47 10.31 0.59
C CYS A 52 -7.61 11.69 1.24
N LEU A 53 -7.18 12.70 0.50
CA LEU A 53 -7.20 14.10 0.88
C LEU A 53 -7.73 14.94 -0.28
N LEU A 54 -8.21 16.15 0.01
CA LEU A 54 -8.42 17.16 -1.01
C LEU A 54 -7.12 17.45 -1.78
N PRO A 55 -7.20 17.84 -3.06
CA PRO A 55 -6.02 18.07 -3.90
C PRO A 55 -5.02 19.05 -3.29
N GLU A 56 -5.48 20.13 -2.64
CA GLU A 56 -4.58 21.11 -2.00
C GLU A 56 -3.74 20.49 -0.87
N TYR A 57 -4.31 19.60 -0.06
CA TYR A 57 -3.62 18.98 1.06
C TYR A 57 -2.71 17.85 0.60
N MET A 58 -3.15 17.08 -0.41
CA MET A 58 -2.31 16.06 -1.02
C MET A 58 -1.04 16.66 -1.61
N ALA A 59 -1.16 17.79 -2.32
CA ALA A 59 -0.03 18.49 -2.91
C ALA A 59 0.99 19.04 -1.89
N VAL A 60 0.55 19.26 -0.64
CA VAL A 60 1.44 19.64 0.48
C VAL A 60 2.11 18.39 1.05
N LEU A 61 1.36 17.32 1.30
CA LEU A 61 1.89 16.05 1.81
C LEU A 61 2.95 15.45 0.86
N GLU A 62 2.71 15.53 -0.44
CA GLU A 62 3.63 15.06 -1.49
C GLU A 62 4.93 15.87 -1.59
N LYS A 63 5.05 17.00 -0.86
CA LYS A 63 6.27 17.82 -0.79
C LYS A 63 6.92 17.79 0.59
N ASP A 64 6.34 17.06 1.53
CA ASP A 64 6.85 16.95 2.89
C ASP A 64 8.05 16.00 2.90
N GLU A 65 9.25 16.55 3.08
CA GLU A 65 10.49 15.77 3.04
C GLU A 65 10.61 14.77 4.21
N GLU A 66 10.06 15.10 5.39
CA GLU A 66 10.07 14.21 6.55
C GLU A 66 9.18 12.98 6.30
N PHE A 67 8.00 13.22 5.74
CA PHE A 67 7.08 12.15 5.34
C PHE A 67 7.69 11.29 4.23
N LEU A 68 8.22 11.92 3.17
CA LEU A 68 8.81 11.18 2.06
C LEU A 68 10.06 10.39 2.46
N ALA A 69 10.79 10.80 3.49
CA ALA A 69 11.94 10.05 4.00
C ALA A 69 11.58 8.67 4.55
N VAL A 70 10.32 8.44 4.94
CA VAL A 70 9.83 7.14 5.43
C VAL A 70 8.96 6.38 4.43
N VAL A 71 8.62 6.99 3.29
CA VAL A 71 7.85 6.34 2.23
C VAL A 71 8.78 5.48 1.38
N SER A 72 8.47 4.20 1.28
CA SER A 72 9.18 3.27 0.40
C SER A 72 8.87 3.53 -1.08
N ALA A 73 9.86 3.27 -1.94
CA ALA A 73 9.67 3.27 -3.39
C ALA A 73 8.60 2.24 -3.81
N PRO A 74 7.95 2.43 -4.97
CA PRO A 74 7.03 1.44 -5.52
C PRO A 74 7.67 0.06 -5.60
N ILE A 75 6.89 -0.98 -5.33
CA ILE A 75 7.37 -2.36 -5.42
C ILE A 75 7.75 -2.67 -6.87
N GLU A 76 8.99 -3.10 -7.06
CA GLU A 76 9.52 -3.50 -8.37
C GLU A 76 8.68 -4.62 -9.01
N PHE A 77 8.39 -4.49 -10.30
CA PHE A 77 7.60 -5.48 -11.04
C PHE A 77 8.19 -6.90 -10.98
N GLY A 78 9.52 -7.02 -10.92
CA GLY A 78 10.20 -8.31 -10.78
C GLY A 78 9.93 -9.01 -9.44
N VAL A 79 9.68 -8.23 -8.39
CA VAL A 79 9.25 -8.74 -7.08
C VAL A 79 7.80 -9.23 -7.15
N LEU A 80 6.93 -8.46 -7.81
CA LEU A 80 5.51 -8.82 -7.99
C LEU A 80 5.30 -10.09 -8.82
N LEU A 81 6.17 -10.35 -9.80
CA LEU A 81 6.10 -11.55 -10.66
C LEU A 81 6.82 -12.76 -10.07
N GLY A 82 7.45 -12.64 -8.90
CA GLY A 82 8.23 -13.72 -8.28
C GLY A 82 9.49 -14.09 -9.08
N THR A 83 9.94 -13.24 -10.01
CA THR A 83 11.17 -13.45 -10.78
C THR A 83 12.36 -12.98 -9.95
N SER A 84 12.68 -13.70 -8.88
CA SER A 84 13.97 -13.52 -8.20
C SER A 84 15.06 -13.89 -9.20
N GLY A 85 15.93 -12.93 -9.50
CA GLY A 85 16.92 -13.03 -10.58
C GLY A 85 17.75 -14.30 -10.53
N LYS A 86 17.59 -15.15 -11.56
CA LYS A 86 18.75 -15.85 -12.11
C LYS A 86 19.55 -14.80 -12.88
N LYS A 87 20.60 -14.27 -12.26
CA LYS A 87 21.74 -13.78 -13.04
C LYS A 87 22.24 -14.97 -13.86
N VAL A 88 22.07 -14.89 -15.17
CA VAL A 88 22.83 -15.71 -16.13
C VAL A 88 24.14 -14.99 -16.38
#